data_AF-A0A9X7M1T5-F1
#
_entry.id   AF-A0A9X7M1T5-F1
#
_cell.length_a   1.000
_cell.length_b   1.000
_cell.length_c   1.000
_cell.angle_alpha   90.00
_cell.angle_beta   90.00
_cell.angle_gamma   90.00
#
_symmetry.space_group_name_H-M   'P 1'
#
loop_
_entity.id
_entity.type
_entity.pdbx_description
1 polymer ?
#
loop_
_entity_poly.entity_id
_entity_poly.type
_entity_poly.pdbx_seq_one_letter_code
_entity_poly.pdbx_strand_id
1 'polypeptide(L)'
;MDKSWSGNSKQLLQEIDWKMSRIESILQQVSIDGLIEEAYEIHEMFLKASQLLFTLQQDPKMTSLAKGLHLQLKSIQEQYNQLFDKGETNCKYSEKSDDKKDTPIA
;
A
#
# COMPACT_ATOMS: atom_id res chain seq x y z
N MET A 1 13.23 -5.58 36.62
CA MET A 1 14.50 -4.99 36.12
C MET A 1 14.18 -4.57 34.69
N ASP A 2 13.44 -3.48 34.51
CA ASP A 2 12.59 -3.29 33.33
C ASP A 2 12.98 -2.02 32.59
N LYS A 3 14.27 -1.92 32.23
CA LYS A 3 14.84 -0.74 31.55
C LYS A 3 15.24 -0.98 30.09
N SER A 4 14.94 -2.14 29.52
CA SER A 4 15.49 -2.53 28.20
C SER A 4 14.50 -2.45 27.02
N TRP A 5 13.19 -2.30 27.26
CA TRP A 5 12.20 -2.42 26.18
C TRP A 5 11.92 -1.12 25.41
N SER A 6 12.08 0.05 26.05
CA SER A 6 11.69 1.34 25.45
C SER A 6 12.54 1.76 24.24
N GLY A 7 13.78 1.28 24.15
CA GLY A 7 14.65 1.52 23.00
C GLY A 7 14.15 0.80 21.75
N ASN A 8 13.68 -0.44 21.92
CA ASN A 8 13.21 -1.27 20.82
C ASN A 8 11.86 -0.76 20.27
N SER A 9 10.93 -0.38 21.15
CA SER A 9 9.61 0.12 20.73
C SER A 9 9.69 1.44 19.94
N LYS A 10 10.66 2.32 20.25
CA LYS A 10 10.89 3.57 19.49
C LYS A 10 11.44 3.33 18.10
N GLN A 11 12.39 2.39 17.95
CA GLN A 11 12.94 2.02 16.65
C GLN A 11 11.87 1.37 15.77
N LEU A 12 11.06 0.48 16.35
CA LEU A 12 9.88 -0.09 15.70
C LEU A 12 8.91 0.99 15.20
N LEU A 13 8.64 2.00 16.02
CA LEU A 13 7.74 3.08 15.65
C LEU A 13 8.26 3.88 14.45
N GLN A 14 9.56 4.19 14.44
CA GLN A 14 10.20 4.88 13.31
C GLN A 14 10.17 4.06 12.04
N GLU A 15 10.37 2.74 12.15
CA GLU A 15 10.31 1.86 10.98
C GLU A 15 8.89 1.74 10.43
N ILE A 16 7.88 1.68 11.31
CA ILE A 16 6.46 1.71 10.91
C ILE A 16 6.13 3.01 10.18
N ASP A 17 6.51 4.15 10.76
CA ASP A 17 6.26 5.48 10.19
C ASP A 17 6.87 5.61 8.80
N TRP A 18 8.15 5.24 8.65
CA TRP A 18 8.85 5.26 7.37
C TRP A 18 8.18 4.35 6.32
N LYS A 19 7.77 3.13 6.70
CA LYS A 19 7.09 2.21 5.77
C LYS A 19 5.72 2.74 5.37
N MET A 20 4.94 3.29 6.30
CA MET A 20 3.64 3.88 5.99
C MET A 20 3.77 5.05 5.03
N SER A 21 4.68 6.00 5.30
CA SER A 21 4.93 7.12 4.40
C SER A 21 5.41 6.68 3.02
N ARG A 22 6.21 5.61 2.93
CA ARG A 22 6.65 5.08 1.64
C ARG A 22 5.52 4.40 0.87
N ILE A 23 4.66 3.63 1.54
CA ILE A 23 3.45 3.06 0.92
C ILE A 23 2.57 4.18 0.36
N GLU A 24 2.30 5.23 1.15
CA GLU A 24 1.50 6.37 0.70
C GLU A 24 2.11 7.07 -0.52
N SER A 25 3.43 7.25 -0.54
CA SER A 25 4.14 7.84 -1.68
C SER A 25 4.00 7.00 -2.94
N ILE A 26 4.15 5.68 -2.84
CA ILE A 26 4.01 4.77 -3.99
C ILE A 26 2.56 4.75 -4.47
N LEU A 27 1.58 4.74 -3.56
CA LEU A 27 0.16 4.80 -3.93
C LEU A 27 -0.20 6.07 -4.72
N GLN A 28 0.39 7.20 -4.34
CA GLN A 28 0.23 8.45 -5.10
C GLN A 28 0.87 8.36 -6.50
N GLN A 29 2.00 7.67 -6.65
CA GLN A 29 2.68 7.47 -7.94
C GLN A 29 1.95 6.46 -8.84
N VAL A 30 1.50 5.32 -8.31
CA VAL A 30 0.73 4.30 -9.04
C VAL A 30 -0.58 4.87 -9.58
N SER A 31 -1.21 5.80 -8.86
CA SER A 31 -2.41 6.52 -9.31
C SER A 31 -2.17 7.37 -10.57
N ILE A 32 -0.90 7.64 -10.93
CA ILE A 32 -0.47 8.45 -12.07
C ILE A 32 -0.01 7.57 -13.23
N ASP A 33 0.79 6.52 -12.98
CA ASP A 33 1.48 5.75 -14.03
C ASP A 33 1.01 4.28 -14.21
N GLY A 34 0.11 3.76 -13.36
CA GLY A 34 -0.57 2.48 -13.60
C GLY A 34 0.36 1.25 -13.69
N LEU A 35 1.35 1.12 -12.81
CA LEU A 35 2.38 0.07 -12.90
C LEU A 35 2.09 -1.18 -12.06
N ILE A 36 2.06 -2.34 -12.72
CA ILE A 36 1.88 -3.69 -12.15
C ILE A 36 3.10 -4.13 -11.32
N GLU A 37 4.30 -3.62 -11.61
CA GLU A 37 5.54 -4.00 -10.91
C GLU A 37 5.60 -3.44 -9.47
N GLU A 38 4.98 -2.28 -9.25
CA GLU A 38 4.88 -1.63 -7.93
C GLU A 38 3.85 -2.32 -7.01
N ALA A 39 2.90 -3.07 -7.56
CA ALA A 39 1.91 -3.82 -6.78
C ALA A 39 2.55 -4.86 -5.85
N TYR A 40 3.56 -5.59 -6.35
CA TYR A 40 4.29 -6.57 -5.55
C TYR A 40 5.08 -5.91 -4.40
N GLU A 41 5.70 -4.75 -4.67
CA GLU A 41 6.44 -4.01 -3.64
C GLU A 41 5.51 -3.47 -2.55
N ILE A 42 4.33 -2.95 -2.94
CA ILE A 42 3.28 -2.49 -2.02
C ILE A 42 2.75 -3.64 -1.16
N HIS A 43 2.45 -4.80 -1.75
CA HIS A 43 2.00 -5.98 -1.01
C HIS A 43 3.05 -6.45 0.01
N GLU A 44 4.32 -6.46 -0.36
CA GLU A 44 5.41 -6.82 0.56
C GLU A 44 5.54 -5.80 1.70
N MET A 45 5.39 -4.51 1.40
CA MET A 45 5.42 -3.44 2.41
C MET A 45 4.25 -3.52 3.39
N PHE A 46 3.03 -3.81 2.93
CA PHE A 46 1.87 -4.04 3.82
C PHE A 46 2.09 -5.22 4.77
N LEU A 47 2.67 -6.32 4.25
CA LEU A 47 2.98 -7.50 5.07
C LEU A 47 4.00 -7.18 6.16
N LYS A 48 5.10 -6.49 5.79
CA LYS A 48 6.15 -6.09 6.75
C LYS A 48 5.61 -5.11 7.80
N ALA A 49 4.82 -4.11 7.40
CA ALA A 49 4.19 -3.17 8.33
C ALA A 49 3.24 -3.88 9.31
N SER A 50 2.47 -4.86 8.84
CA SER A 50 1.59 -5.68 9.68
C SER A 50 2.35 -6.50 10.72
N GLN A 51 3.50 -7.08 10.35
CA GLN A 51 4.35 -7.85 11.26
C GLN A 51 4.99 -6.96 12.35
N LEU A 52 5.44 -5.76 11.99
CA LEU A 52 5.99 -4.79 12.94
C LEU A 52 4.91 -4.31 13.92
N LEU A 53 3.70 -4.03 13.43
CA LEU A 53 2.57 -3.67 14.29
C LEU A 53 2.15 -4.80 15.23
N PHE A 54 2.17 -6.04 14.75
CA PHE A 54 1.90 -7.20 15.59
C PHE A 54 2.93 -7.33 16.72
N THR A 55 4.21 -7.06 16.42
CA THR A 55 5.30 -7.06 17.40
C THR A 55 5.14 -5.91 18.40
N LEU A 56 4.82 -4.70 17.92
CA LEU A 56 4.58 -3.52 18.76
C LEU A 56 3.38 -3.73 19.69
N GLN A 57 2.35 -4.45 19.24
CA GLN A 57 1.16 -4.74 20.03
C GLN A 57 1.45 -5.65 21.24
N GLN A 58 2.53 -6.45 21.19
CA GLN A 58 2.97 -7.29 22.32
C GLN A 58 3.52 -6.46 23.49
N ASP A 59 3.91 -5.20 23.27
CA ASP A 59 4.23 -4.26 24.35
C ASP A 59 2.93 -3.71 24.95
N PRO A 60 2.60 -4.02 26.22
CA PRO A 60 1.35 -3.59 26.86
C PRO A 60 1.16 -2.07 26.88
N LYS A 61 2.25 -1.29 26.82
CA LYS A 61 2.20 0.18 26.79
C LYS A 61 1.89 0.73 25.40
N MET A 62 2.18 -0.04 24.36
CA MET A 62 1.99 0.36 22.97
C MET A 62 0.77 -0.30 22.33
N THR A 63 0.12 -1.27 22.99
CA THR A 63 -1.06 -1.98 22.46
C THR A 63 -2.15 -1.05 21.91
N SER A 64 -2.48 0.03 22.61
CA SER A 64 -3.51 0.99 22.15
C SER A 64 -3.09 1.71 20.87
N LEU A 65 -1.82 2.18 20.83
CA LEU A 65 -1.24 2.84 19.67
C LEU A 65 -1.13 1.88 18.47
N ALA A 66 -0.63 0.66 18.69
CA ALA A 66 -0.51 -0.37 17.68
C ALA A 66 -1.86 -0.72 17.06
N LYS A 67 -2.93 -0.79 17.85
CA LYS A 67 -4.31 -0.98 17.34
C LYS A 67 -4.77 0.20 16.47
N GLY A 68 -4.48 1.43 16.88
CA GLY A 68 -4.78 2.62 16.09
C GLY A 68 -4.06 2.62 14.73
N LEU A 69 -2.76 2.31 14.75
CA LEU A 69 -1.95 2.20 13.53
C LEU A 69 -2.39 1.02 12.63
N HIS A 70 -2.85 -0.09 13.22
CA HIS A 70 -3.40 -1.21 12.46
C HIS A 70 -4.69 -0.83 11.72
N LEU A 71 -5.56 -0.02 12.35
CA LEU A 71 -6.75 0.53 11.68
C LEU A 71 -6.37 1.46 10.52
N GLN A 72 -5.35 2.30 10.70
CA GLN A 72 -4.84 3.16 9.62
C GLN A 72 -4.30 2.32 8.46
N LEU A 73 -3.43 1.33 8.75
CA LEU A 73 -2.87 0.45 7.73
C LEU A 73 -3.98 -0.27 6.94
N LYS A 74 -5.03 -0.74 7.62
CA LYS A 74 -6.18 -1.37 6.98
C LYS A 74 -6.93 -0.41 6.06
N SER A 75 -7.14 0.84 6.48
CA SER A 75 -7.79 1.85 5.64
C SER A 75 -6.98 2.15 4.37
N ILE A 76 -5.64 2.22 4.48
CA ILE A 76 -4.75 2.41 3.33
C ILE A 76 -4.81 1.19 2.40
N GLN A 77 -4.85 -0.03 2.95
CA GLN A 77 -4.99 -1.26 2.16
C GLN A 77 -6.33 -1.31 1.42
N GLU A 78 -7.43 -0.87 2.04
CA GLU A 78 -8.74 -0.78 1.38
C GLU A 78 -8.73 0.22 0.21
N GLN A 79 -8.06 1.37 0.37
CA GLN A 79 -7.89 2.35 -0.71
C GLN A 79 -7.04 1.79 -1.86
N TYR A 80 -5.95 1.09 -1.54
CA TYR A 80 -5.13 0.41 -2.54
C TYR A 80 -5.94 -0.63 -3.33
N ASN A 81 -6.70 -1.49 -2.65
CA ASN A 81 -7.52 -2.50 -3.31
C ASN A 81 -8.56 -1.85 -4.25
N GLN A 82 -9.19 -0.75 -3.84
CA GLN A 82 -10.10 0.00 -4.71
C GLN A 82 -9.41 0.55 -5.96
N LEU A 83 -8.19 1.07 -5.83
CA LEU A 83 -7.41 1.57 -6.96
C LEU A 83 -6.98 0.43 -7.89
N PHE A 84 -6.57 -0.71 -7.32
CA PHE A 84 -6.16 -1.89 -8.07
C PHE A 84 -7.34 -2.49 -8.85
N ASP A 85 -8.49 -2.70 -8.19
CA ASP A 85 -9.72 -3.19 -8.82
C ASP A 85 -10.20 -2.24 -9.93
N LYS A 86 -10.06 -0.92 -9.74
CA LYS A 86 -10.42 0.09 -10.73
C LYS A 86 -9.41 0.15 -11.90
N GLY A 87 -8.13 -0.10 -11.64
CA GLY A 87 -7.09 -0.23 -12.66
C GLY A 87 -7.37 -1.39 -13.63
N GLU A 88 -7.80 -2.54 -13.13
CA GLU A 88 -8.18 -3.69 -13.97
C GLU A 88 -9.39 -3.39 -14.89
N THR A 89 -10.34 -2.56 -14.44
CA THR A 89 -11.49 -2.18 -15.28
C THR A 89 -11.13 -1.23 -16.43
N ASN A 90 -10.09 -0.40 -16.27
CA ASN A 90 -9.63 0.50 -17.35
C ASN A 90 -8.72 -0.21 -18.37
N CYS A 91 -8.01 -1.27 -17.98
CA CYS A 91 -7.20 -2.07 -18.91
C CYS A 91 -8.04 -2.93 -19.89
N LYS A 92 -9.34 -3.12 -19.65
CA LYS A 92 -10.21 -3.96 -20.50
C LYS A 92 -10.85 -3.26 -21.69
N TYR A 93 -10.61 -1.96 -21.91
CA TYR A 93 -11.26 -1.20 -23.00
C TYR A 93 -10.33 -0.66 -24.09
N SER A 94 -9.02 -0.95 -24.06
CA SER A 94 -8.08 -0.52 -25.12
C SER A 94 -7.87 -1.54 -26.25
N GLU A 95 -8.80 -2.48 -26.46
CA GLU A 95 -8.73 -3.40 -27.60
C GLU A 95 -10.00 -3.30 -28.45
N LYS A 96 -10.32 -2.11 -28.98
CA LYS A 96 -11.10 -1.90 -30.22
C LYS A 96 -10.83 -0.51 -30.81
N SER A 97 -9.63 -0.31 -31.37
CA SER A 97 -9.45 0.74 -32.36
C SER A 97 -8.42 0.31 -33.38
N ASP A 98 -8.74 -0.75 -34.13
CA ASP A 98 -8.13 -1.00 -35.42
C ASP A 98 -9.20 -1.44 -36.43
N ASP A 99 -9.15 -0.79 -37.59
CA ASP A 99 -9.75 -1.14 -38.88
C ASP A 99 -11.29 -0.99 -39.05
N LYS A 100 -11.84 -0.23 -40.02
CA LYS A 100 -11.32 0.14 -41.35
C LYS A 100 -11.77 1.53 -41.78
N LYS A 101 -10.81 2.24 -42.38
CA LYS A 101 -11.00 3.46 -43.16
C LYS A 101 -11.19 3.05 -44.63
N ASP A 102 -12.39 2.63 -45.01
CA ASP A 102 -12.70 2.36 -46.42
C ASP A 102 -13.42 3.57 -47.05
N THR A 103 -12.63 4.46 -47.62
CA THR A 103 -13.03 5.19 -48.82
C THR A 103 -11.79 5.49 -49.65
N PRO A 104 -11.79 5.05 -50.90
CA PRO A 104 -11.34 5.92 -51.97
C PRO A 104 -12.44 6.12 -53.00
N ILE A 105 -12.59 7.38 -53.38
CA ILE A 105 -13.39 7.89 -54.47
C ILE A 105 -12.64 7.61 -55.77
N ALA A 106 -13.32 7.02 -56.76
CA ALA A 106 -13.24 7.37 -58.19
C ALA A 106 -14.47 6.81 -58.90
#